data_AF-A0A7C1FCS1-F1
#
_entry.id   AF-A0A7C1FCS1-F1
#
_cell.length_a   1.000
_cell.length_b   1.000
_cell.length_c   1.000
_cell.angle_alpha   90.00
_cell.angle_beta   90.00
_cell.angle_gamma   90.00
#
_symmetry.space_group_name_H-M   'P 1'
#
loop_
_entity.id
_entity.type
_entity.pdbx_description
1 polymer ?
#
loop_
_entity_poly.entity_id
_entity_poly.type
_entity_poly.pdbx_seq_one_letter_code
_entity_poly.pdbx_strand_id
1 'polypeptide(L)' 'SKYHRRPGSLAAKGPARVFKGRRLPGHYGNERVTVQNLEVVKVDPERNILVVRGAVPGNRGGLLIIKEAVKRGK' A
#
# COMPACT_ATOMS: atom_id res chain seq x y z
N SER A 1 0.29 26.11 23.00
CA SER A 1 -0.61 24.96 22.73
C SER A 1 0.19 23.67 22.74
N LYS A 2 -0.32 22.57 23.33
CA LYS A 2 0.37 21.26 23.47
C LYS A 2 -0.18 20.19 22.50
N TYR A 3 -0.77 20.62 21.38
CA TYR A 3 -1.50 19.79 20.44
C TYR A 3 -0.73 19.64 19.12
N HIS A 4 0.40 18.94 19.13
CA HIS A 4 1.28 18.89 17.96
C HIS A 4 1.00 17.70 17.02
N ARG A 5 0.54 16.56 17.56
CA ARG A 5 0.36 15.29 16.80
C ARG A 5 -0.80 14.41 17.32
N ARG A 6 -1.91 15.03 17.76
CA ARG A 6 -3.06 14.32 18.34
C ARG A 6 -4.20 14.15 17.31
N PRO A 7 -5.07 13.13 17.46
CA PRO A 7 -6.14 12.83 16.50
C PRO A 7 -7.37 13.75 16.60
N GLY A 8 -7.61 14.36 17.75
CA GLY A 8 -8.61 15.41 17.91
C GLY A 8 -10.00 14.88 18.20
N SER A 9 -11.02 15.66 17.84
CA SER A 9 -12.40 15.26 18.05
C SER A 9 -12.74 14.01 17.25
N LEU A 10 -13.40 13.06 17.92
CA LEU A 10 -13.70 11.73 17.37
C LEU A 10 -15.13 11.64 16.80
N ALA A 11 -16.06 12.42 17.32
CA ALA A 11 -17.45 12.44 16.87
C ALA A 11 -18.19 13.69 17.39
N ALA A 12 -19.29 14.02 16.73
CA ALA A 12 -20.24 15.03 17.21
C ALA A 12 -21.24 14.43 18.22
N LYS A 13 -21.85 15.29 19.05
CA LYS A 13 -22.83 14.88 20.07
C LYS A 13 -24.08 14.22 19.46
N GLY A 14 -24.56 14.72 18.32
CA GLY A 14 -25.78 14.22 17.67
C GLY A 14 -25.82 12.69 17.47
N PRO A 15 -24.85 12.09 16.75
CA PRO A 15 -24.80 10.63 16.58
C PRO A 15 -24.41 9.86 17.85
N ALA A 16 -23.87 10.53 18.88
CA ALA A 16 -23.45 9.97 20.17
C ALA A 16 -22.56 8.70 20.10
N ARG A 17 -21.87 8.49 18.97
CA ARG A 17 -20.99 7.35 18.73
C ARG A 17 -19.88 7.70 17.75
N VAL A 18 -18.80 6.94 17.78
CA VAL A 18 -17.75 6.98 16.76
C VAL A 18 -18.13 6.05 15.61
N PHE A 19 -17.99 6.53 14.36
CA PHE A 19 -18.25 5.70 13.18
C PHE A 19 -17.14 4.64 13.00
N LYS A 20 -17.53 3.43 12.61
CA LYS A 20 -16.59 2.36 12.28
C LYS A 20 -15.71 2.78 11.09
N GLY A 21 -14.44 2.39 11.10
CA GLY A 21 -13.47 2.79 10.07
C GLY A 21 -12.85 4.18 10.26
N ARG A 22 -13.13 4.85 11.39
CA ARG A 22 -12.44 6.10 11.75
C ARG A 22 -10.93 5.84 11.87
N ARG A 23 -10.13 6.61 11.12
CA ARG A 23 -8.66 6.51 11.13
C ARG A 23 -8.10 6.97 12.47
N LEU A 24 -7.46 6.05 13.17
CA LEU A 24 -6.82 6.25 14.47
C LEU A 24 -5.44 5.59 14.45
N PRO A 25 -4.50 5.99 15.33
CA PRO A 25 -3.20 5.33 15.42
C PRO A 25 -3.35 3.83 15.76
N GLY A 26 -2.50 3.02 15.14
CA GLY A 26 -2.47 1.57 15.27
C GLY A 26 -1.32 0.99 14.46
N HIS A 27 -1.26 -0.35 14.34
CA HIS A 27 -0.31 -1.00 13.45
C HIS A 27 -0.51 -0.54 12.00
N TYR A 28 0.60 -0.19 11.35
CA TYR A 28 0.64 0.21 9.94
C TYR A 28 1.73 -0.57 9.22
N GLY A 29 1.42 -1.06 8.02
CA GLY A 29 2.28 -1.99 7.27
C GLY A 29 2.03 -3.46 7.64
N ASN A 30 2.96 -4.34 7.25
CA ASN A 30 2.81 -5.80 7.33
C ASN A 30 1.48 -6.30 6.73
N GLU A 31 1.10 -5.72 5.59
CA GLU A 31 -0.12 -6.03 4.87
C GLU A 31 0.19 -6.40 3.42
N ARG A 32 -0.71 -7.14 2.78
CA ARG A 32 -0.58 -7.49 1.37
C ARG A 32 -0.94 -6.30 0.50
N VAL A 33 0.04 -5.70 -0.16
CA VAL A 33 -0.14 -4.59 -1.09
C VAL A 33 0.02 -5.08 -2.53
N THR A 34 -0.81 -4.58 -3.45
CA THR A 34 -0.69 -4.85 -4.89
C THR A 34 -0.48 -3.53 -5.62
N VAL A 35 0.66 -3.40 -6.31
CA VAL A 35 0.93 -2.30 -7.22
C VAL A 35 0.56 -2.76 -8.62
N GLN A 36 -0.34 -2.04 -9.27
CA GLN A 36 -0.89 -2.40 -10.58
C GLN A 36 -0.17 -1.63 -11.69
N ASN A 37 -0.19 -2.19 -12.91
CA ASN A 37 0.27 -1.55 -14.14
C ASN A 37 1.75 -1.12 -14.12
N LEU A 38 2.61 -1.94 -13.54
CA LEU A 38 4.06 -1.77 -13.68
C LEU A 38 4.53 -2.28 -15.04
N GLU A 39 5.47 -1.56 -15.64
CA GLU A 39 6.04 -1.91 -16.95
C GLU A 39 7.25 -2.83 -16.79
N VAL A 40 7.30 -3.89 -17.59
CA VAL A 40 8.47 -4.75 -17.69
C VAL A 40 9.44 -4.14 -18.70
N VAL A 41 10.61 -3.70 -18.23
CA VAL A 41 11.62 -3.03 -19.06
C VAL A 41 12.54 -4.04 -19.73
N LYS A 42 12.88 -5.12 -19.02
CA LYS A 42 13.77 -6.17 -19.53
C LYS A 42 13.45 -7.51 -18.88
N VAL A 43 13.56 -8.56 -19.68
CA VAL A 43 13.54 -9.95 -19.21
C VAL A 43 14.89 -10.57 -19.59
N ASP A 44 15.53 -11.22 -18.63
CA ASP A 44 16.76 -12.00 -18.84
C ASP A 44 16.46 -13.45 -18.43
N PRO A 45 16.09 -14.33 -19.40
CA PRO A 45 15.73 -15.71 -19.12
C PRO A 45 16.90 -16.56 -18.63
N GLU A 46 18.14 -16.26 -19.05
CA GLU A 46 19.31 -17.03 -18.66
C GLU A 46 19.60 -16.91 -17.17
N ARG A 47 19.38 -15.71 -16.62
CA ARG A 47 19.58 -15.42 -15.19
C ARG A 47 18.30 -15.49 -14.37
N ASN A 48 17.15 -15.75 -15.02
CA ASN A 48 15.81 -15.65 -14.42
C ASN A 48 15.56 -14.29 -13.74
N ILE A 49 15.99 -13.20 -14.39
CA ILE A 49 15.83 -11.83 -13.88
C ILE A 49 14.73 -11.09 -14.64
N LEU A 50 13.85 -10.44 -13.88
CA LEU A 50 12.84 -9.52 -14.39
C LEU A 50 13.15 -8.10 -13.92
N VAL A 51 13.30 -7.17 -14.86
CA VAL A 51 13.51 -5.74 -14.57
C VAL A 51 12.20 -5.00 -14.77
N VAL A 52 11.68 -4.42 -13.69
CA VAL A 52 10.40 -3.71 -13.67
C VAL A 52 10.63 -2.22 -13.43
N ARG A 53 9.92 -1.36 -14.16
CA ARG A 53 9.95 0.09 -13.95
C ARG A 53 9.06 0.47 -12.77
N GLY A 54 9.66 1.07 -11.74
CA GLY A 54 8.95 1.58 -10.57
C GLY A 54 9.30 0.84 -9.28
N ALA A 55 8.44 0.96 -8.28
CA ALA A 55 8.64 0.38 -6.95
C ALA A 55 7.74 -0.84 -6.73
N VAL A 56 8.29 -1.87 -6.08
CA VAL A 56 7.57 -3.05 -5.62
C VAL A 56 7.37 -3.01 -4.10
N PRO A 57 6.29 -3.57 -3.55
CA PRO A 57 6.04 -3.55 -2.12
C PRO A 57 6.98 -4.50 -1.37
N GLY A 58 7.34 -4.13 -0.15
CA GLY A 58 8.14 -4.98 0.75
C GLY A 58 9.64 -4.69 0.73
N ASN A 59 10.38 -5.48 1.48
CA ASN A 59 11.83 -5.41 1.60
C ASN A 59 12.53 -6.29 0.56
N ARG A 60 13.85 -6.07 0.37
CA ARG A 60 14.68 -6.91 -0.49
C ARG A 60 14.68 -8.35 0.00
N GLY A 61 14.53 -9.30 -0.93
CA GLY A 61 14.48 -10.74 -0.62
C GLY A 61 13.10 -11.24 -0.17
N GLY A 62 12.11 -10.35 -0.05
CA GLY A 62 10.73 -10.73 0.19
C GLY A 62 10.11 -11.48 -1.00
N LEU A 63 9.10 -12.31 -0.71
CA LEU A 63 8.33 -13.01 -1.73
C LEU A 63 7.40 -12.02 -2.46
N LEU A 64 7.46 -12.03 -3.79
CA LEU A 64 6.53 -11.31 -4.65
C LEU A 64 5.73 -12.29 -5.51
N ILE A 65 4.49 -11.93 -5.81
CA ILE A 65 3.63 -12.64 -6.75
C ILE A 65 3.36 -11.69 -7.92
N ILE A 66 3.83 -12.06 -9.10
CA ILE A 66 3.66 -11.27 -10.32
C ILE A 66 2.50 -11.87 -11.12
N LYS A 67 1.60 -11.02 -11.58
CA LYS A 67 0.41 -11.40 -12.36
C LYS A 67 0.25 -10.45 -13.53
N GLU A 68 -0.40 -10.93 -14.58
CA GLU A 68 -0.84 -10.07 -15.67
C GLU A 68 -1.80 -8.98 -15.16
N ALA A 69 -1.65 -7.77 -15.71
CA ALA A 69 -2.44 -6.63 -15.29
C ALA A 69 -3.87 -6.72 -15.83
N VAL A 70 -4.86 -6.64 -14.93
CA VAL A 70 -6.29 -6.66 -15.30
C VAL A 70 -6.74 -5.34 -15.95
N LYS A 71 -6.12 -4.23 -15.57
CA LYS A 71 -6.44 -2.90 -16.09
C LYS A 71 -5.52 -2.59 -17.25
N ARG A 72 -6.08 -2.06 -18.34
CA ARG A 72 -5.27 -1.55 -19.44
C ARG A 72 -4.36 -0.43 -18.92
N GLY A 73 -3.08 -0.49 -19.28
CA GLY A 73 -2.17 0.62 -19.08
C GLY A 73 -2.66 1.85 -19.84
N LYS A 74 -2.33 3.04 -19.33
CA LYS A 74 -2.39 4.25 -20.15
C LYS A 74 -1.22 4.24 -21.13
#